data_AF-A0A7R9M6B6-F1
#
_entry.id   AF-A0A7R9M6B6-F1
#
_cell.length_a   1.000
_cell.length_b   1.000
_cell.length_c   1.000
_cell.angle_alpha   90.00
_cell.angle_beta   90.00
_cell.angle_gamma   90.00
#
_symmetry.space_group_name_H-M   'P 1'
#
loop_
_entity.id
_entity.type
_entity.pdbx_description
1 polymer ?
#
loop_
_entity_poly.entity_id
_entity_poly.type
_entity_poly.pdbx_seq_one_letter_code
_entity_poly.pdbx_strand_id
1 'polypeptide(L)'
;MNTGDDVVDGCGESRPRIDPHMDLQIDPQMNPQLPEPESDDPHNEDIAYEDSDDYEDEPLVVKPIIYTVLVPPGDVNLFRTDFQLKYGSTHPEFFVGNYNEAIDAAKRDFRFLLAYIHWDSHEETEKFCQSVLINQKFIDYLTEHNIIFWSSAVIYPEGFVVRQQLEVTTYPFMALISMRKSRMVVVRRLEGITLLKPLIAQLRDGSGKG
;
A
#
# COMPACT_ATOMS: atom_id res chain seq x y z
N MET A 1 73.35 6.71 -1.05
CA MET A 1 73.68 6.48 -2.46
C MET A 1 72.39 6.19 -3.19
N ASN A 2 72.23 6.86 -4.33
CA ASN A 2 71.11 6.78 -5.25
C ASN A 2 71.07 5.42 -5.96
N THR A 3 69.86 4.91 -6.21
CA THR A 3 69.43 4.07 -7.35
C THR A 3 67.91 3.97 -7.21
N GLY A 4 67.04 4.44 -8.10
CA GLY A 4 67.13 4.51 -9.55
C GLY A 4 65.98 3.68 -10.12
N ASP A 5 65.17 4.32 -10.96
CA ASP A 5 64.30 3.74 -12.00
C ASP A 5 63.03 3.03 -11.52
N ASP A 6 61.87 3.06 -12.15
CA ASP A 6 61.23 3.77 -13.27
C ASP A 6 59.80 3.17 -13.29
N VAL A 7 58.81 3.88 -13.82
CA VAL A 7 57.77 3.37 -14.75
C VAL A 7 56.56 4.32 -14.77
N VAL A 8 56.25 4.66 -16.01
CA VAL A 8 55.28 5.53 -16.67
C VAL A 8 53.79 5.26 -16.43
N ASP A 9 52.99 6.33 -16.55
CA ASP A 9 51.77 6.52 -17.36
C ASP A 9 50.91 7.60 -16.69
N GLY A 10 50.30 8.59 -17.33
CA GLY A 10 49.84 8.72 -18.71
C GLY A 10 48.49 9.45 -18.63
N CYS A 11 48.30 10.44 -19.50
CA CYS A 11 47.04 11.16 -19.78
C CYS A 11 46.46 12.11 -18.71
N GLY A 12 46.68 13.41 -18.94
CA GLY A 12 45.79 14.45 -18.46
C GLY A 12 44.47 14.43 -19.23
N GLU A 13 43.36 14.27 -18.51
CA GLU A 13 42.03 14.53 -19.06
C GLU A 13 41.58 15.94 -18.67
N SER A 14 41.60 16.79 -19.70
CA SER A 14 41.03 18.13 -19.68
C SER A 14 39.52 18.04 -19.46
N ARG A 15 38.98 18.74 -18.45
CA ARG A 15 37.53 18.88 -18.28
C ARG A 15 36.93 19.51 -19.54
N PRO A 16 35.84 18.98 -20.12
CA PRO A 16 35.21 19.59 -21.29
C PRO A 16 34.63 20.96 -20.90
N ARG A 17 35.06 22.01 -21.63
CA ARG A 17 34.40 23.32 -21.60
C ARG A 17 33.06 23.17 -22.31
N ILE A 18 31.97 23.48 -21.60
CA ILE A 18 30.65 23.64 -22.21
C ILE A 18 30.69 24.97 -22.97
N ASP A 19 30.54 24.91 -24.29
CA ASP A 19 30.39 26.08 -25.16
C ASP A 19 28.97 26.66 -24.95
N PRO A 20 28.82 27.92 -24.50
CA PRO A 20 27.52 28.50 -24.21
C PRO A 20 26.76 28.97 -25.47
N HIS A 21 27.21 28.65 -26.69
CA HIS A 21 26.58 29.10 -27.94
C HIS A 21 26.30 27.99 -28.97
N MET A 22 25.94 26.77 -28.56
CA MET A 22 25.27 25.85 -29.48
C MET A 22 23.79 26.21 -29.64
N ASP A 23 23.52 27.09 -30.60
CA ASP A 23 22.19 27.24 -31.18
C ASP A 23 21.80 25.91 -31.84
N LEU A 24 20.81 25.23 -31.27
CA LEU A 24 20.12 24.10 -31.91
C LEU A 24 19.40 24.63 -33.15
N GLN A 25 20.04 24.54 -34.31
CA GLN A 25 19.37 24.69 -35.59
C GLN A 25 18.41 23.50 -35.75
N ILE A 26 17.13 23.74 -35.48
CA ILE A 26 16.06 22.81 -35.82
C ILE A 26 15.88 22.88 -37.34
N ASP A 27 16.22 21.80 -38.04
CA ASP A 27 15.97 21.64 -39.46
C ASP A 27 14.44 21.65 -39.72
N PRO A 28 13.89 22.60 -40.50
CA PRO A 28 12.45 22.70 -40.73
C PRO A 28 11.86 21.57 -41.58
N GLN A 29 12.67 20.62 -42.08
CA GLN A 29 12.20 19.53 -42.94
C GLN A 29 12.12 18.15 -42.29
N MET A 30 12.25 18.03 -40.97
CA MET A 30 11.87 16.81 -40.26
C MET A 30 10.37 16.80 -39.99
N ASN A 31 9.60 16.38 -41.00
CA ASN A 31 8.24 15.89 -40.79
C ASN A 31 8.36 14.49 -40.17
N PRO A 32 7.97 14.26 -38.90
CA PRO A 32 7.85 12.90 -38.39
C PRO A 32 6.60 12.31 -39.05
N GLN A 33 6.77 11.69 -40.21
CA GLN A 33 5.76 10.74 -40.70
C GLN A 33 5.65 9.67 -39.62
N LEU A 34 4.51 9.61 -38.93
CA LEU A 34 4.15 8.42 -38.18
C LEU A 34 4.24 7.23 -39.16
N PRO A 35 4.78 6.07 -38.74
CA PRO A 35 4.64 4.87 -39.55
C PRO A 35 3.15 4.67 -39.83
N GLU A 36 2.78 4.58 -41.12
CA GLU A 36 1.42 4.23 -41.48
C GLU A 36 1.11 2.84 -40.89
N PRO A 37 -0.11 2.60 -40.39
CA PRO A 37 -0.48 1.30 -39.88
C PRO A 37 -0.24 0.26 -40.99
N GLU A 38 0.59 -0.74 -40.70
CA GLU A 38 0.81 -1.86 -41.61
C GLU A 38 -0.57 -2.41 -42.00
N SER A 39 -0.78 -2.55 -43.30
CA SER A 39 -2.02 -3.05 -43.89
C SER A 39 -2.40 -4.37 -43.24
N ASP A 40 -3.63 -4.45 -42.72
CA ASP A 40 -4.26 -5.70 -42.29
C ASP A 40 -4.11 -6.76 -43.40
N ASP A 41 -3.15 -7.68 -43.25
CA ASP A 41 -3.09 -8.89 -44.03
C ASP A 41 -4.16 -9.84 -43.48
N PRO A 42 -5.23 -10.14 -44.24
CA PRO A 42 -6.34 -10.95 -43.76
C PRO A 42 -6.00 -12.44 -43.67
N HIS A 43 -4.73 -12.85 -43.87
CA HIS A 43 -4.32 -14.25 -43.87
C HIS A 43 -3.29 -14.66 -42.81
N ASN A 44 -3.00 -13.82 -41.81
CA ASN A 44 -2.21 -14.29 -40.66
C ASN A 44 -3.11 -14.88 -39.56
N GLU A 45 -3.71 -16.05 -39.81
CA GLU A 45 -4.59 -16.76 -38.88
C GLU A 45 -3.85 -17.63 -37.83
N ASP A 46 -2.54 -17.47 -37.64
CA ASP A 46 -1.75 -18.36 -36.76
C ASP A 46 -1.00 -17.68 -35.60
N ILE A 47 -1.23 -16.40 -35.34
CA ILE A 47 -0.81 -15.80 -34.06
C ILE A 47 -2.04 -15.75 -33.16
N ALA A 48 -2.30 -16.86 -32.47
CA ALA A 48 -3.13 -16.83 -31.29
C ALA A 48 -2.51 -15.82 -30.32
N TYR A 49 -3.16 -14.66 -30.18
CA TYR A 49 -3.01 -13.82 -29.00
C TYR A 49 -3.46 -14.70 -27.84
N GLU A 50 -2.52 -15.34 -27.16
CA GLU A 50 -2.81 -16.03 -25.91
C GLU A 50 -3.42 -14.98 -24.99
N ASP A 51 -4.69 -15.18 -24.61
CA ASP A 51 -5.47 -14.33 -23.71
C ASP A 51 -4.59 -13.87 -22.53
N SER A 52 -4.03 -12.67 -22.65
CA SER A 52 -3.26 -12.03 -21.58
C SER A 52 -4.16 -11.46 -20.49
N ASP A 53 -5.47 -11.76 -20.54
CA ASP A 53 -6.48 -11.21 -19.65
C ASP A 53 -6.75 -12.10 -18.42
N ASP A 54 -6.11 -13.27 -18.33
CA ASP A 54 -6.14 -14.17 -17.16
C ASP A 54 -4.97 -13.92 -16.19
N TYR A 55 -4.36 -12.72 -16.20
CA TYR A 55 -3.66 -12.24 -15.01
C TYR A 55 -4.71 -11.88 -13.95
N GLU A 56 -5.27 -12.88 -13.26
CA GLU A 56 -5.92 -12.61 -11.99
C GLU A 56 -4.90 -11.84 -11.12
N ASP A 57 -5.23 -10.61 -10.72
CA ASP A 57 -4.42 -9.84 -9.78
C ASP A 57 -4.15 -10.73 -8.55
N GLU A 58 -2.94 -11.28 -8.47
CA GLU A 58 -2.55 -12.12 -7.36
C GLU A 58 -2.75 -11.32 -6.07
N PRO A 59 -3.53 -11.81 -5.10
CA PRO A 59 -3.92 -11.02 -3.96
C PRO A 59 -2.68 -10.60 -3.16
N LEU A 60 -2.65 -9.35 -2.70
CA LEU A 60 -1.50 -8.82 -1.96
C LEU A 60 -1.24 -9.66 -0.72
N VAL A 61 -0.11 -10.38 -0.74
CA VAL A 61 0.29 -11.24 0.37
C VAL A 61 0.97 -10.42 1.45
N VAL A 62 0.41 -10.49 2.65
CA VAL A 62 0.94 -9.80 3.82
C VAL A 62 2.15 -10.58 4.34
N LYS A 63 3.27 -9.87 4.47
CA LYS A 63 4.55 -10.39 4.97
C LYS A 63 4.79 -9.86 6.39
N PRO A 64 5.49 -10.59 7.27
CA PRO A 64 5.89 -10.05 8.55
C PRO A 64 6.74 -8.78 8.37
N ILE A 65 6.45 -7.74 9.15
CA ILE A 65 7.26 -6.53 9.21
C ILE A 65 8.47 -6.81 10.10
N ILE A 66 9.66 -6.84 9.52
CA ILE A 66 10.91 -7.15 10.26
C ILE A 66 11.34 -5.96 11.14
N TYR A 67 11.01 -4.73 10.75
CA TYR A 67 11.43 -3.51 11.44
C TYR A 67 10.70 -3.25 12.77
N THR A 68 9.59 -3.95 13.07
CA THR A 68 8.85 -3.79 14.32
C THR A 68 9.69 -4.16 15.55
N VAL A 69 10.70 -5.02 15.41
CA VAL A 69 11.59 -5.43 16.52
C VAL A 69 12.41 -4.26 17.08
N LEU A 70 12.63 -3.20 16.28
CA LEU A 70 13.42 -2.02 16.68
C LEU A 70 12.56 -0.86 17.20
N VAL A 71 11.24 -0.93 17.03
CA VAL A 71 10.30 0.09 17.47
C VAL A 71 9.62 -0.43 18.74
N PRO A 72 9.69 0.29 19.88
CA PRO A 72 9.00 -0.13 21.08
C PRO A 72 7.49 -0.32 20.80
N PRO A 73 6.83 -1.35 21.36
CA PRO A 73 5.39 -1.61 21.17
C PRO A 73 4.45 -0.53 21.74
N GLY A 74 4.97 0.67 22.06
CA GLY A 74 4.25 1.77 22.66
C GLY A 74 3.26 2.48 21.73
N ASP A 75 3.45 2.40 20.42
CA ASP A 75 2.77 3.30 19.47
C ASP A 75 1.27 2.99 19.24
N VAL A 76 0.88 1.71 19.18
CA VAL A 76 -0.54 1.33 18.96
C VAL A 76 -1.41 1.68 20.16
N ASN A 77 -0.86 1.56 21.38
CA ASN A 77 -1.57 1.95 22.60
C ASN A 77 -1.76 3.48 22.69
N LEU A 78 -0.80 4.26 22.17
CA LEU A 78 -0.93 5.71 22.07
C LEU A 78 -2.06 6.07 21.12
N PHE A 79 -2.12 5.49 19.92
CA PHE A 79 -3.23 5.73 18.98
C PHE A 79 -4.59 5.48 19.62
N ARG A 80 -4.78 4.34 20.31
CA ARG A 80 -6.05 4.04 20.99
C ARG A 80 -6.41 5.11 22.02
N THR A 81 -5.43 5.54 22.81
CA THR A 81 -5.62 6.56 23.85
C THR A 81 -6.04 7.88 23.21
N ASP A 82 -5.33 8.31 22.17
CA ASP A 82 -5.61 9.55 21.44
C ASP A 82 -6.97 9.50 20.74
N PHE A 83 -7.33 8.37 20.14
CA PHE A 83 -8.64 8.14 19.54
C PHE A 83 -9.75 8.24 20.59
N GLN A 84 -9.59 7.59 21.74
CA GLN A 84 -10.59 7.63 22.82
C GLN A 84 -10.74 9.03 23.42
N LEU A 85 -9.63 9.77 23.57
CA LEU A 85 -9.66 11.17 24.00
C LEU A 85 -10.42 12.06 23.01
N LYS A 86 -10.28 11.80 21.71
CA LYS A 86 -10.90 12.61 20.65
C LYS A 86 -12.38 12.27 20.41
N TYR A 87 -12.72 10.98 20.33
CA TYR A 87 -14.05 10.51 19.90
C TYR A 87 -14.88 9.86 21.01
N GLY A 88 -14.32 9.66 22.20
CA GLY A 88 -14.99 9.03 23.34
C GLY A 88 -14.80 7.51 23.41
N SER A 89 -15.49 6.87 24.36
CA SER A 89 -15.34 5.43 24.67
C SER A 89 -16.15 4.49 23.78
N THR A 90 -16.97 5.01 22.86
CA THR A 90 -17.75 4.20 21.93
C THR A 90 -16.93 4.01 20.66
N HIS A 91 -16.23 2.89 20.57
CA HIS A 91 -15.39 2.54 19.43
C HIS A 91 -15.23 1.01 19.35
N PRO A 92 -14.72 0.46 18.23
CA PRO A 92 -14.46 -0.97 18.15
C PRO A 92 -13.36 -1.37 19.13
N GLU A 93 -13.36 -2.62 19.58
CA GLU A 93 -12.28 -3.13 20.40
C GLU A 93 -10.98 -3.19 19.57
N PHE A 94 -10.05 -2.29 19.88
CA PHE A 94 -8.73 -2.27 19.25
C PHE A 94 -7.87 -3.42 19.77
N PHE A 95 -7.33 -4.21 18.84
CA PHE A 95 -6.35 -5.25 19.13
C PHE A 95 -5.14 -4.67 19.88
N VAL A 96 -4.78 -5.30 20.99
CA VAL A 96 -3.65 -4.88 21.81
C VAL A 96 -2.40 -5.64 21.37
N GLY A 97 -1.59 -4.96 20.57
CA GLY A 97 -0.34 -5.50 20.05
C GLY A 97 0.03 -4.87 18.72
N ASN A 98 1.18 -5.25 18.22
CA ASN A 98 1.65 -4.79 16.91
C ASN A 98 0.95 -5.53 15.76
N TYR A 99 1.17 -5.08 14.53
CA TYR A 99 0.55 -5.57 13.31
C TYR A 99 0.89 -7.04 13.04
N ASN A 100 2.12 -7.47 13.30
CA ASN A 100 2.50 -8.88 13.14
C ASN A 100 1.76 -9.76 14.15
N GLU A 101 1.63 -9.32 15.40
CA GLU A 101 0.87 -10.03 16.43
C GLU A 101 -0.63 -10.12 16.05
N ALA A 102 -1.19 -9.07 15.45
CA ALA A 102 -2.56 -9.07 14.94
C ALA A 102 -2.74 -10.06 13.77
N ILE A 103 -1.77 -10.13 12.86
CA ILE A 103 -1.74 -11.12 11.76
C ILE A 103 -1.65 -12.54 12.33
N ASP A 104 -0.76 -12.78 13.28
CA ASP A 104 -0.55 -14.09 13.89
C ASP A 104 -1.80 -14.54 14.65
N ALA A 105 -2.47 -13.61 15.34
CA ALA A 105 -3.76 -13.88 15.98
C ALA A 105 -4.85 -14.23 14.96
N ALA A 106 -4.98 -13.45 13.90
CA ALA A 106 -5.95 -13.70 12.83
C ALA A 106 -5.71 -15.07 12.16
N LYS A 107 -4.45 -15.40 11.89
CA LYS A 107 -4.02 -16.67 11.31
C LYS A 107 -4.33 -17.86 12.23
N ARG A 108 -3.96 -17.74 13.52
CA ARG A 108 -4.15 -18.79 14.53
C ARG A 108 -5.62 -19.09 14.77
N ASP A 109 -6.44 -18.04 14.82
CA ASP A 109 -7.83 -18.14 15.23
C ASP A 109 -8.79 -18.25 14.02
N PHE A 110 -8.25 -18.31 12.78
CA PHE A 110 -9.00 -18.32 11.52
C PHE A 110 -9.99 -17.16 11.40
N ARG A 111 -9.59 -15.97 11.84
CA ARG A 111 -10.40 -14.76 11.86
C ARG A 111 -9.97 -13.81 10.74
N PHE A 112 -10.89 -12.96 10.31
CA PHE A 112 -10.52 -11.78 9.53
C PHE A 112 -9.79 -10.77 10.42
N LEU A 113 -8.78 -10.10 9.86
CA LEU A 113 -8.16 -8.90 10.41
C LEU A 113 -8.61 -7.70 9.59
N LEU A 114 -9.21 -6.71 10.23
CA LEU A 114 -9.49 -5.41 9.63
C LEU A 114 -8.46 -4.41 10.15
N ALA A 115 -7.51 -4.04 9.29
CA ALA A 115 -6.48 -3.05 9.58
C ALA A 115 -6.95 -1.66 9.14
N TYR A 116 -7.07 -0.71 10.07
CA TYR A 116 -7.38 0.69 9.80
C TYR A 116 -6.13 1.56 9.93
N ILE A 117 -5.80 2.31 8.88
CA ILE A 117 -4.68 3.25 8.90
C ILE A 117 -5.22 4.67 9.02
N HIS A 118 -4.87 5.32 10.12
CA HIS A 118 -5.34 6.66 10.45
C HIS A 118 -4.36 7.73 9.97
N TRP A 119 -4.88 8.80 9.37
CA TRP A 119 -4.12 10.03 9.14
C TRP A 119 -4.97 11.25 9.48
N ASP A 120 -4.63 11.89 10.60
CA ASP A 120 -5.41 13.00 11.17
C ASP A 120 -5.43 14.25 10.26
N SER A 121 -4.41 14.42 9.39
CA SER A 121 -4.34 15.57 8.48
C SER A 121 -5.16 15.42 7.18
N HIS A 122 -5.80 14.27 6.95
CA HIS A 122 -6.69 14.10 5.79
C HIS A 122 -8.10 14.62 6.12
N GLU A 123 -8.66 15.45 5.24
CA GLU A 123 -9.94 16.16 5.47
C GLU A 123 -11.14 15.22 5.75
N GLU A 124 -11.14 14.04 5.13
CA GLU A 124 -12.23 13.07 5.29
C GLU A 124 -12.09 12.13 6.50
N THR A 125 -10.92 12.11 7.17
CA THR A 125 -10.68 11.21 8.30
C THR A 125 -11.64 11.50 9.46
N GLU A 126 -11.82 12.78 9.81
CA GLU A 126 -12.67 13.19 10.93
C GLU A 126 -14.12 12.73 10.73
N LYS A 127 -14.70 13.03 9.57
CA LYS A 127 -16.08 12.66 9.21
C LYS A 127 -16.25 11.14 9.23
N PHE A 128 -15.27 10.40 8.76
CA PHE A 128 -15.31 8.94 8.75
C PHE A 128 -15.31 8.37 10.17
N CYS A 129 -14.40 8.83 11.04
CA CYS A 129 -14.37 8.38 12.44
C CYS A 129 -15.72 8.60 13.14
N GLN A 130 -16.29 9.80 12.98
CA GLN A 130 -17.57 10.17 13.62
C GLN A 130 -18.79 9.43 13.05
N SER A 131 -18.81 9.15 11.74
CA SER A 131 -19.97 8.53 11.08
C SER A 131 -19.92 7.01 11.04
N VAL A 132 -18.73 6.42 11.06
CA VAL A 132 -18.49 4.98 10.89
C VAL A 132 -17.89 4.36 12.14
N LEU A 133 -16.68 4.78 12.55
CA LEU A 133 -15.92 4.04 13.57
C LEU A 133 -16.62 4.03 14.93
N ILE A 134 -17.22 5.15 15.33
CA ILE A 134 -17.98 5.24 16.59
C ILE A 134 -19.45 4.82 16.45
N ASN A 135 -19.86 4.30 15.28
CA ASN A 135 -21.23 3.86 15.08
C ASN A 135 -21.45 2.46 15.66
N GLN A 136 -22.45 2.31 16.53
CA GLN A 136 -22.75 1.03 17.17
C GLN A 136 -22.95 -0.13 16.17
N LYS A 137 -23.56 0.12 15.00
CA LYS A 137 -23.76 -0.94 14.00
C LYS A 137 -22.45 -1.43 13.37
N PHE A 138 -21.42 -0.58 13.29
CA PHE A 138 -20.10 -1.00 12.85
C PHE A 138 -19.43 -1.88 13.91
N ILE A 139 -19.52 -1.44 15.17
CA ILE A 139 -18.98 -2.17 16.32
C ILE A 139 -19.65 -3.55 16.42
N ASP A 140 -20.99 -3.59 16.40
CA ASP A 140 -21.78 -4.83 16.43
C ASP A 140 -21.39 -5.76 15.29
N TYR A 141 -21.23 -5.24 14.06
CA TYR A 141 -20.79 -6.04 12.91
C TYR A 141 -19.42 -6.70 13.15
N LEU A 142 -18.44 -5.95 13.67
CA LEU A 142 -17.12 -6.51 13.95
C LEU A 142 -17.19 -7.60 15.04
N THR A 143 -18.00 -7.39 16.08
CA THR A 143 -18.21 -8.36 17.15
C THR A 143 -18.94 -9.61 16.67
N GLU A 144 -20.07 -9.46 15.97
CA GLU A 144 -20.89 -10.56 15.44
C GLU A 144 -20.11 -11.46 14.49
N HIS A 145 -19.25 -10.87 13.65
CA HIS A 145 -18.42 -11.60 12.69
C HIS A 145 -17.04 -11.99 13.24
N ASN A 146 -16.80 -11.75 14.53
CA ASN A 146 -15.53 -12.05 15.20
C ASN A 146 -14.33 -11.52 14.41
N ILE A 147 -14.37 -10.27 13.95
CA ILE A 147 -13.29 -9.64 13.18
C ILE A 147 -12.29 -9.02 14.16
N ILE A 148 -11.00 -9.27 13.98
CA ILE A 148 -9.95 -8.59 14.73
C ILE A 148 -9.81 -7.19 14.15
N PHE A 149 -9.98 -6.15 14.96
CA PHE A 149 -9.78 -4.77 14.52
C PHE A 149 -8.43 -4.26 15.01
N TRP A 150 -7.51 -3.98 14.09
CA TRP A 150 -6.21 -3.39 14.40
C TRP A 150 -6.11 -2.00 13.78
N SER A 151 -5.39 -1.10 14.41
CA SER A 151 -5.22 0.25 13.89
C SER A 151 -3.94 0.94 14.36
N SER A 152 -3.44 1.85 13.54
CA SER A 152 -2.39 2.78 13.93
C SER A 152 -2.48 4.07 13.11
N ALA A 153 -1.94 5.16 13.64
CA ALA A 153 -1.78 6.40 12.90
C ALA A 153 -0.44 6.46 12.17
N VAL A 154 -0.41 7.07 10.99
CA VAL A 154 0.82 7.22 10.18
C VAL A 154 1.91 8.06 10.84
N ILE A 155 1.56 8.85 11.86
CA ILE A 155 2.53 9.62 12.65
C ILE A 155 3.43 8.69 13.47
N TYR A 156 2.97 7.48 13.79
CA TYR A 156 3.77 6.50 14.50
C TYR A 156 4.54 5.60 13.52
N PRO A 157 5.80 5.22 13.84
CA PRO A 157 6.62 4.33 13.03
C PRO A 157 5.90 3.08 12.54
N GLU A 158 5.15 2.39 13.40
CA GLU A 158 4.43 1.19 13.01
C GLU A 158 3.35 1.46 11.96
N GLY A 159 2.52 2.48 12.18
CA GLY A 159 1.50 2.89 11.22
C GLY A 159 2.12 3.31 9.88
N PHE A 160 3.27 3.97 9.89
CA PHE A 160 4.00 4.35 8.68
C PHE A 160 4.53 3.15 7.88
N VAL A 161 5.04 2.12 8.55
CA VAL A 161 5.53 0.91 7.86
C VAL A 161 4.37 0.08 7.31
N VAL A 162 3.30 -0.10 8.08
CA VAL A 162 2.09 -0.80 7.60
C VAL A 162 1.46 -0.04 6.43
N ARG A 163 1.44 1.29 6.48
CA ARG A 163 1.01 2.16 5.37
C ARG A 163 1.78 1.88 4.08
N GLN A 164 3.10 1.71 4.17
CA GLN A 164 3.92 1.38 3.00
C GLN A 164 3.62 -0.03 2.48
N GLN A 165 3.56 -1.02 3.38
CA GLN A 165 3.29 -2.40 3.00
C GLN A 165 1.91 -2.58 2.34
N LEU A 166 0.90 -1.86 2.84
CA LEU A 166 -0.44 -1.86 2.28
C LEU A 166 -0.60 -0.83 1.17
N GLU A 167 0.48 -0.17 0.71
CA GLU A 167 0.47 0.77 -0.40
C GLU A 167 -0.67 1.79 -0.29
N VAL A 168 -0.84 2.39 0.91
CA VAL A 168 -1.94 3.33 1.15
C VAL A 168 -1.63 4.68 0.51
N THR A 169 -2.52 5.10 -0.38
CA THR A 169 -2.44 6.32 -1.19
C THR A 169 -3.50 7.37 -0.83
N THR A 170 -4.60 6.96 -0.19
CA THR A 170 -5.72 7.84 0.20
C THR A 170 -6.28 7.45 1.56
N TYR A 171 -7.03 8.35 2.19
CA TYR A 171 -7.61 8.17 3.51
C TYR A 171 -9.07 8.58 3.56
N PRO A 172 -9.88 8.01 4.47
CA PRO A 172 -9.57 6.87 5.35
C PRO A 172 -9.24 5.59 4.58
N PHE A 173 -8.44 4.70 5.17
CA PHE A 173 -8.07 3.42 4.57
C PHE A 173 -8.34 2.26 5.51
N MET A 174 -8.93 1.19 4.97
CA MET A 174 -8.98 -0.12 5.63
C MET A 174 -8.58 -1.26 4.69
N ALA A 175 -7.92 -2.27 5.25
CA ALA A 175 -7.67 -3.54 4.58
C ALA A 175 -8.31 -4.69 5.37
N LEU A 176 -9.18 -5.45 4.72
CA LEU A 176 -9.66 -6.73 5.23
C LEU A 176 -8.67 -7.82 4.80
N ILE A 177 -8.12 -8.53 5.75
CA ILE A 177 -7.06 -9.53 5.58
C ILE A 177 -7.57 -10.87 6.08
N SER A 178 -7.26 -11.94 5.35
CA SER A 178 -7.65 -13.31 5.71
C SER A 178 -6.65 -14.33 5.20
N MET A 179 -6.71 -15.54 5.75
CA MET A 179 -5.89 -16.66 5.28
C MET A 179 -6.48 -17.28 4.00
N ARG A 180 -5.69 -17.30 2.92
CA ARG A 180 -5.98 -18.05 1.68
C ARG A 180 -4.77 -18.91 1.31
N LYS A 181 -4.97 -20.21 1.06
CA LYS A 181 -3.90 -21.15 0.69
C LYS A 181 -2.66 -21.04 1.61
N SER A 182 -2.89 -21.00 2.94
CA SER A 182 -1.87 -20.87 3.99
C SER A 182 -1.09 -19.53 4.03
N ARG A 183 -1.54 -18.51 3.29
CA ARG A 183 -0.95 -17.17 3.26
C ARG A 183 -1.98 -16.16 3.76
N MET A 184 -1.55 -15.18 4.55
CA MET A 184 -2.40 -14.05 4.90
C MET A 184 -2.39 -13.07 3.73
N VAL A 185 -3.56 -12.73 3.21
CA VAL A 185 -3.71 -11.89 2.02
C VAL A 185 -4.75 -10.81 2.26
N VAL A 186 -4.58 -9.65 1.64
CA VAL A 186 -5.61 -8.62 1.58
C VAL A 186 -6.73 -9.12 0.65
N VAL A 187 -7.91 -9.35 1.21
CA VAL A 187 -9.10 -9.80 0.46
C VAL A 187 -10.02 -8.65 0.05
N ARG A 188 -9.88 -7.49 0.70
CA ARG A 188 -10.60 -6.26 0.33
C ARG A 188 -9.81 -5.03 0.78
N ARG A 189 -9.74 -4.04 -0.09
CA ARG A 189 -9.28 -2.68 0.22
C ARG A 189 -10.47 -1.73 0.23
N LEU A 190 -10.48 -0.79 1.15
CA LEU A 190 -11.53 0.21 1.35
C LEU A 190 -10.82 1.55 1.43
N GLU A 191 -10.94 2.34 0.37
CA GLU A 191 -10.17 3.56 0.15
C GLU A 191 -11.10 4.77 0.05
N GLY A 192 -10.78 5.82 0.80
CA GLY A 192 -11.55 7.06 0.81
C GLY A 192 -12.82 6.98 1.65
N ILE A 193 -13.54 8.11 1.72
CA ILE A 193 -14.74 8.19 2.54
C ILE A 193 -15.85 7.28 1.98
N THR A 194 -16.51 6.57 2.88
CA THR A 194 -17.67 5.74 2.56
C THR A 194 -18.67 5.79 3.71
N LEU A 195 -19.95 5.61 3.38
CA LEU A 195 -21.01 5.51 4.38
C LEU A 195 -21.00 4.12 5.02
N LEU A 196 -21.57 4.03 6.22
CA LEU A 196 -21.59 2.79 6.99
C LEU A 196 -22.21 1.58 6.25
N LYS A 197 -23.35 1.79 5.59
CA LYS A 197 -24.06 0.70 4.87
C LYS A 197 -23.21 0.09 3.73
N PRO A 198 -22.69 0.87 2.76
CA PRO A 198 -21.85 0.32 1.72
C PRO A 198 -20.54 -0.27 2.26
N LEU A 199 -19.94 0.33 3.30
CA LEU A 199 -18.77 -0.26 3.97
C LEU A 199 -19.05 -1.68 4.46
N ILE A 200 -20.14 -1.88 5.23
CA ILE A 200 -20.53 -3.21 5.73
C ILE A 200 -20.80 -4.19 4.58
N ALA A 201 -21.43 -3.74 3.50
CA ALA A 201 -21.66 -4.57 2.32
C ALA A 201 -20.33 -5.02 1.68
N GLN A 202 -19.38 -4.12 1.51
CA GLN A 202 -18.06 -4.42 0.94
C GLN A 202 -17.24 -5.36 1.82
N LEU A 203 -17.34 -5.22 3.15
CA LEU A 203 -16.73 -6.15 4.12
C LEU A 203 -17.34 -7.55 3.98
N ARG A 204 -18.66 -7.65 3.93
CA ARG A 204 -19.36 -8.93 3.76
C ARG A 204 -18.98 -9.64 2.47
N ASP A 205 -18.89 -8.89 1.37
CA ASP A 205 -18.53 -9.45 0.06
C ASP A 205 -17.05 -9.86 0.00
N GLY A 206 -16.18 -9.23 0.79
CA GLY A 206 -14.77 -9.63 0.96
C GLY A 206 -14.59 -10.85 1.87
N SER A 207 -15.54 -11.10 2.77
CA SER A 207 -15.55 -12.26 3.66
C SER A 207 -16.10 -13.54 3.02
N GLY A 208 -16.76 -13.44 1.88
CA GLY A 208 -17.32 -14.58 1.13
C GLY A 208 -16.41 -15.05 0.00
N LYS A 209 -16.30 -16.39 -0.15
CA LYS A 209 -15.48 -17.17 -1.09
C LYS A 209 -14.03 -17.43 -0.62
N GLY A 210 -13.92 -18.44 0.26
CA GLY A 210 -12.73 -19.23 0.51
C GLY A 210 -13.15 -20.69 0.60
#